data_AF-A0A8H8CAY4-F1
#
_entry.id   AF-A0A8H8CAY4-F1
#
_cell.length_a   1.000
_cell.length_b   1.000
_cell.length_c   1.000
_cell.angle_alpha   90.00
_cell.angle_beta   90.00
_cell.angle_gamma   90.00
#
_symmetry.space_group_name_H-M   'P 1'
#
loop_
_entity.id
_entity.type
_entity.pdbx_description
1 polymer ?
#
loop_
_entity_poly.entity_id
_entity_poly.type
_entity_poly.pdbx_seq_one_letter_code
_entity_poly.pdbx_strand_id
1 'polypeptide(L)'
;MDGLDKTQRPQIELWYEPGTDLCYYEDALKAASETSTRLIKGQFSQTDKDLLVQNLSPEVVIKYFENKQQALQTIYKERETDPTLARRVRRIGLTFIKIATALDPIISIVVPSSPEYAILYGCLKLAFRFIVGNVADKKEDIVGHLDKSSEILDTISFENDMGPASIMKKIMATIYVQVLDFLERVVEYTNLSSWGKMQKVMQSKSRKDYNFTDRLTEINKLVTELASLADKSRRAMEAEVSQLTILNAAGKHRLYSFSQNSSSAISSSITLLKRDLEEVHKATQLWARAQATSAVYALLHILLPGEDYSIQDELMLWSSVTFKLSQADSWERNGVLEDFSP
;
A
#
# COMPACT_ATOMS: atom_id res chain seq x y z
N MET A 1 8.65 2.07 22.68
CA MET A 1 9.20 1.37 21.51
C MET A 1 9.20 2.38 20.39
N ASP A 2 10.26 3.17 20.30
CA ASP A 2 10.53 3.98 19.11
C ASP A 2 11.37 3.11 18.18
N GLY A 3 10.77 2.64 17.09
CA GLY A 3 11.45 1.69 16.20
C GLY A 3 10.50 0.95 15.27
N LEU A 4 9.51 1.64 14.71
CA LEU A 4 9.15 1.32 13.33
C LEU A 4 10.31 1.87 12.50
N ASP A 5 11.07 0.99 11.86
CA ASP A 5 12.17 1.40 11.01
C ASP A 5 11.60 2.38 9.96
N LYS A 6 12.25 3.54 9.79
CA LYS A 6 11.76 4.62 8.91
C LYS A 6 11.70 4.18 7.43
N THR A 7 12.16 2.97 7.13
CA THR A 7 12.15 2.27 5.84
C THR A 7 10.84 1.54 5.56
N GLN A 8 9.99 1.30 6.57
CA GLN A 8 8.71 0.59 6.39
C GLN A 8 7.51 1.51 6.16
N ARG A 9 7.62 2.81 6.46
CA ARG A 9 6.50 3.74 6.28
C ARG A 9 6.59 4.40 4.89
N PRO A 10 5.58 4.18 4.01
CA PRO A 10 5.57 4.79 2.70
C PRO A 10 5.47 6.31 2.80
N GLN A 11 6.13 7.01 1.88
CA GLN A 11 5.80 8.41 1.63
C GLN A 11 4.41 8.47 1.00
N ILE A 12 3.41 8.80 1.82
CA ILE A 12 2.01 8.84 1.43
C ILE A 12 1.82 9.75 0.20
N GLU A 13 2.54 10.87 0.14
CA GLU A 13 2.47 11.82 -0.99
C GLU A 13 2.93 11.22 -2.33
N LEU A 14 3.75 10.15 -2.32
CA LEU A 14 4.17 9.44 -3.53
C LEU A 14 3.19 8.32 -3.91
N TRP A 15 2.63 7.65 -2.90
CA TRP A 15 1.74 6.51 -3.08
C TRP A 15 0.28 6.89 -3.32
N TYR A 16 -0.11 8.09 -2.89
CA TYR A 16 -1.47 8.57 -2.97
C TYR A 16 -1.54 9.99 -3.56
N GLU A 17 -2.23 10.09 -4.69
CA GLU A 17 -2.65 11.33 -5.33
C GLU A 17 -4.17 11.46 -5.27
N PRO A 18 -4.70 12.46 -4.53
CA PRO A 18 -6.14 12.68 -4.42
C PRO A 18 -6.82 12.88 -5.78
N GLY A 19 -7.92 12.16 -6.01
CA GLY A 19 -8.71 12.26 -7.25
C GLY A 19 -8.22 11.39 -8.40
N THR A 20 -6.93 11.05 -8.46
CA THR A 20 -6.36 10.16 -9.50
C THR A 20 -6.35 8.71 -9.04
N ASP A 21 -5.90 8.45 -7.81
CA ASP A 21 -5.62 7.08 -7.36
C ASP A 21 -6.85 6.28 -6.94
N LEU A 22 -8.04 6.90 -6.93
CA LEU A 22 -9.29 6.23 -6.58
C LEU A 22 -9.54 4.99 -7.44
N CYS A 23 -9.14 5.01 -8.71
CA CYS A 23 -9.32 3.89 -9.64
C CYS A 23 -8.45 2.67 -9.28
N TYR A 24 -7.28 2.86 -8.67
CA TYR A 24 -6.41 1.75 -8.28
C TYR A 24 -6.89 1.05 -7.01
N TYR A 25 -7.56 1.79 -6.12
CA TYR A 25 -8.00 1.30 -4.81
C TYR A 25 -9.51 1.03 -4.72
N GLU A 26 -10.26 1.20 -5.80
CA GLU A 26 -11.71 1.01 -5.85
C GLU A 26 -12.13 -0.40 -5.40
N ASP A 27 -11.46 -1.44 -5.89
CA ASP A 27 -11.73 -2.83 -5.51
C ASP A 27 -11.49 -3.05 -4.01
N ALA A 28 -10.45 -2.43 -3.45
CA ALA A 28 -10.16 -2.47 -2.04
C ALA A 28 -11.22 -1.72 -1.21
N LEU A 29 -11.74 -0.58 -1.71
CA LEU A 29 -12.81 0.18 -1.05
C LEU A 29 -14.11 -0.62 -1.00
N LYS A 30 -14.43 -1.24 -2.14
CA LYS A 30 -15.61 -2.10 -2.28
C LYS A 30 -15.52 -3.28 -1.33
N ALA A 31 -14.39 -3.98 -1.31
CA ALA A 31 -14.15 -5.09 -0.39
C ALA A 31 -14.27 -4.64 1.08
N ALA A 32 -13.66 -3.50 1.44
CA ALA A 32 -13.75 -2.94 2.79
C ALA A 32 -15.20 -2.64 3.20
N SER A 33 -15.96 -1.99 2.32
CA SER A 33 -17.36 -1.62 2.55
C SER A 33 -18.26 -2.85 2.67
N GLU A 34 -18.06 -3.85 1.81
CA GLU A 34 -18.80 -5.10 1.84
C GLU A 34 -18.50 -5.91 3.09
N THR A 35 -17.22 -6.08 3.46
CA THR A 35 -16.82 -6.77 4.69
C THR A 35 -17.36 -6.06 5.92
N SER A 36 -17.23 -4.73 6.00
CA SER A 36 -17.81 -3.94 7.10
C SER A 36 -19.32 -4.17 7.20
N THR A 37 -20.04 -4.11 6.08
CA THR A 37 -21.48 -4.38 6.03
C THR A 37 -21.83 -5.80 6.50
N ARG A 38 -21.10 -6.81 6.03
CA ARG A 38 -21.31 -8.22 6.43
C ARG A 38 -21.07 -8.42 7.92
N LEU A 39 -19.98 -7.87 8.46
CA LEU A 39 -19.64 -8.00 9.87
C LEU A 39 -20.62 -7.23 10.77
N ILE A 40 -21.00 -5.99 10.42
CA ILE A 40 -21.98 -5.21 11.20
C ILE A 40 -23.37 -5.87 11.19
N LYS A 41 -23.79 -6.45 10.06
CA LYS A 41 -25.03 -7.23 9.95
C LYS A 41 -24.93 -8.60 10.64
N GLY A 42 -23.72 -9.05 10.96
CA GLY A 42 -23.48 -10.26 11.72
C GLY A 42 -24.14 -10.25 13.08
N GLN A 43 -24.39 -11.45 13.61
CA GLN A 43 -24.95 -11.66 14.96
C GLN A 43 -23.86 -11.49 16.04
N PHE A 44 -23.23 -10.32 16.07
CA PHE A 44 -22.31 -9.94 17.13
C PHE A 44 -23.03 -9.11 18.19
N SER A 45 -22.52 -9.10 19.43
CA SER A 45 -23.03 -8.18 20.44
C SER A 45 -22.76 -6.73 20.02
N GLN A 46 -23.50 -5.76 20.55
CA GLN A 46 -23.22 -4.35 20.25
C GLN A 46 -21.77 -3.98 20.60
N THR A 47 -21.26 -4.49 21.73
CA THR A 47 -19.87 -4.26 22.15
C THR A 47 -18.83 -4.83 21.18
N ASP A 48 -19.17 -5.89 20.43
CA ASP A 48 -18.30 -6.46 19.41
C ASP A 48 -18.35 -5.64 18.12
N LYS A 49 -19.54 -5.14 17.75
CA LYS A 49 -19.72 -4.26 16.60
C LYS A 49 -18.99 -2.94 16.78
N ASP A 50 -18.97 -2.41 18.00
CA ASP A 50 -18.25 -1.19 18.33
C ASP A 50 -16.73 -1.31 18.06
N LEU A 51 -16.16 -2.52 18.22
CA LEU A 51 -14.74 -2.77 17.91
C LEU A 51 -14.42 -2.64 16.42
N LEU A 52 -15.41 -2.79 15.53
CA LEU A 52 -15.24 -2.69 14.07
C LEU A 52 -15.14 -1.25 13.59
N VAL A 53 -15.59 -0.27 14.38
CA VAL A 53 -15.75 1.13 13.94
C VAL A 53 -14.97 2.10 14.82
N GLN A 54 -14.70 1.76 16.07
CA GLN A 54 -14.10 2.70 17.03
C GLN A 54 -12.58 2.63 17.05
N ASN A 55 -11.97 3.81 16.95
CA ASN A 55 -10.54 4.07 17.22
C ASN A 55 -9.61 3.16 16.41
N LEU A 56 -9.78 3.15 15.09
CA LEU A 56 -9.06 2.26 14.17
C LEU A 56 -7.70 2.81 13.69
N SER A 57 -7.12 3.79 14.39
CA SER A 57 -5.76 4.24 14.09
C SER A 57 -4.72 3.23 14.62
N PRO A 58 -3.60 3.03 13.91
CA PRO A 58 -2.55 2.04 14.25
C PRO A 58 -2.10 2.11 15.71
N GLU A 59 -1.76 3.30 16.20
CA GLU A 59 -1.24 3.51 17.57
C GLU A 59 -2.28 3.14 18.63
N VAL A 60 -3.56 3.39 18.35
CA VAL A 60 -4.65 3.10 19.28
C VAL A 60 -4.98 1.61 19.27
N VAL A 61 -4.89 0.96 18.11
CA VAL A 61 -5.09 -0.49 17.98
C VAL A 61 -3.97 -1.26 18.67
N ILE A 62 -2.71 -0.83 18.51
CA ILE A 62 -1.56 -1.41 19.21
C ILE A 62 -1.73 -1.26 20.73
N LYS A 63 -2.02 -0.04 21.21
CA LYS A 63 -2.29 0.20 22.64
C LYS A 63 -3.48 -0.62 23.16
N TYR A 64 -4.51 -0.83 22.34
CA TYR A 64 -5.63 -1.70 22.71
C TYR A 64 -5.16 -3.12 23.00
N PHE A 65 -4.33 -3.71 22.14
CA PHE A 65 -3.77 -5.04 22.37
C PHE A 65 -2.87 -5.10 23.59
N GLU A 66 -1.96 -4.12 23.75
CA GLU A 66 -1.08 -4.02 24.93
C GLU A 66 -1.89 -3.97 26.23
N ASN A 67 -2.87 -3.05 26.31
CA ASN A 67 -3.69 -2.86 27.51
C ASN A 67 -4.50 -4.10 27.85
N LYS A 68 -5.14 -4.72 26.85
CA LYS A 68 -5.93 -5.95 27.08
C LYS A 68 -5.05 -7.12 27.48
N GLN A 69 -3.90 -7.28 26.82
CA GLN A 69 -2.92 -8.31 27.16
C GLN A 69 -2.44 -8.15 28.62
N GLN A 70 -2.06 -6.93 29.02
CA GLN A 70 -1.59 -6.65 30.38
C GLN A 70 -2.70 -6.92 31.41
N ALA A 71 -3.91 -6.42 31.19
CA ALA A 71 -5.04 -6.64 32.11
C ALA A 71 -5.30 -8.13 32.35
N LEU A 72 -5.27 -8.94 31.29
CA LEU A 72 -5.50 -10.38 31.40
C LEU A 72 -4.35 -11.10 32.10
N GLN A 73 -3.10 -10.73 31.82
CA GLN A 73 -1.96 -11.29 32.55
C GLN A 73 -2.05 -11.01 34.04
N THR A 74 -2.47 -9.80 34.43
CA THR A 74 -2.68 -9.45 35.83
C THR A 74 -3.77 -10.34 36.45
N ILE A 75 -4.92 -10.49 35.79
CA ILE A 75 -6.00 -11.37 36.26
C ILE A 75 -5.52 -12.81 36.44
N TYR A 76 -4.76 -13.36 35.49
CA TYR A 76 -4.27 -14.74 35.59
C TYR A 76 -3.19 -14.93 36.66
N LYS A 77 -2.37 -13.91 36.92
CA LYS A 77 -1.38 -13.92 38.01
C LYS A 77 -2.04 -13.78 39.38
N GLU A 78 -3.01 -12.88 39.52
CA GLU A 78 -3.73 -12.62 40.78
C GLU A 78 -4.61 -13.79 41.20
N ARG A 79 -5.18 -14.52 40.23
CA ARG A 79 -6.00 -15.72 40.51
C ARG A 79 -5.18 -16.97 40.82
N GLU A 80 -3.85 -16.86 40.96
CA GLU A 80 -2.91 -18.00 41.03
C GLU A 80 -3.18 -19.08 39.95
N THR A 81 -3.79 -18.66 38.85
CA THR A 81 -4.14 -19.56 37.75
C THR A 81 -2.90 -19.94 36.96
N ASP A 82 -2.99 -21.11 36.33
CA ASP A 82 -1.94 -21.78 35.55
C ASP A 82 -0.98 -20.78 34.83
N PRO A 83 0.32 -20.75 35.19
CA PRO A 83 1.29 -19.84 34.58
C PRO A 83 1.45 -20.04 33.07
N THR A 84 1.02 -21.19 32.53
CA THR A 84 1.00 -21.44 31.09
C THR A 84 -0.03 -20.57 30.36
N LEU A 85 -1.20 -20.31 30.97
CA LEU A 85 -2.23 -19.45 30.40
C LEU A 85 -1.76 -17.99 30.33
N ALA A 86 -1.11 -17.50 31.39
CA ALA A 86 -0.53 -16.15 31.39
C ALA A 86 0.52 -15.97 30.28
N ARG A 87 1.38 -16.98 30.06
CA ARG A 87 2.34 -16.98 28.95
C ARG A 87 1.66 -17.06 27.58
N ARG A 88 0.59 -17.85 27.46
CA ARG A 88 -0.18 -17.99 26.21
C ARG A 88 -0.86 -16.68 25.81
N VAL A 89 -1.50 -15.99 26.75
CA VAL A 89 -2.10 -14.67 26.51
C VAL A 89 -1.05 -13.64 26.11
N ARG A 90 0.13 -13.68 26.75
CA ARG A 90 1.28 -12.86 26.32
C ARG A 90 1.64 -13.11 24.86
N ARG A 91 1.79 -14.37 24.47
CA ARG A 91 2.15 -14.75 23.09
C ARG A 91 1.10 -14.23 22.11
N ILE A 92 -0.18 -14.48 22.38
CA ILE A 92 -1.29 -14.01 21.53
C ILE A 92 -1.23 -12.50 21.37
N GLY A 93 -1.14 -11.73 22.46
CA GLY A 93 -1.08 -10.27 22.38
C GLY A 93 0.11 -9.76 21.57
N LEU A 94 1.30 -10.36 21.74
CA LEU A 94 2.46 -10.01 20.93
C LEU A 94 2.25 -10.30 19.43
N THR A 95 1.64 -11.43 19.07
CA THR A 95 1.31 -11.74 17.66
C THR A 95 0.35 -10.70 17.07
N PHE A 96 -0.66 -10.27 17.83
CA PHE A 96 -1.60 -9.24 17.37
C PHE A 96 -0.95 -7.85 17.23
N ILE A 97 0.01 -7.51 18.09
CA ILE A 97 0.81 -6.28 17.96
C ILE A 97 1.67 -6.35 16.69
N LYS A 98 2.36 -7.47 16.45
CA LYS A 98 3.19 -7.65 15.24
C LYS A 98 2.36 -7.47 13.97
N ILE A 99 1.26 -8.21 13.82
CA ILE A 99 0.44 -8.11 12.60
C ILE A 99 -0.18 -6.72 12.43
N ALA A 100 -0.61 -6.04 13.50
CA ALA A 100 -1.11 -4.68 13.41
C ALA A 100 -0.03 -3.68 12.94
N THR A 101 1.21 -3.91 13.35
CA THR A 101 2.39 -3.14 12.93
C THR A 101 2.70 -3.39 11.47
N ALA A 102 2.71 -4.66 11.03
CA ALA A 102 2.94 -5.05 9.64
C ALA A 102 1.87 -4.53 8.66
N LEU A 103 0.65 -4.30 9.13
CA LEU A 103 -0.45 -3.75 8.32
C LEU A 103 -0.45 -2.22 8.22
N ASP A 104 0.20 -1.51 9.14
CA ASP A 104 0.21 -0.04 9.17
C ASP A 104 0.66 0.57 7.83
N PRO A 105 1.76 0.13 7.21
CA PRO A 105 2.18 0.64 5.90
C PRO A 105 1.13 0.46 4.80
N ILE A 106 0.38 -0.64 4.84
CA ILE A 106 -0.64 -0.95 3.82
C ILE A 106 -1.88 -0.10 4.01
N ILE A 107 -2.35 0.00 5.25
CA ILE A 107 -3.57 0.73 5.60
C ILE A 107 -3.34 2.23 5.45
N SER A 108 -2.19 2.75 5.89
CA SER A 108 -1.87 4.19 5.85
C SER A 108 -1.83 4.78 4.44
N ILE A 109 -1.53 3.98 3.40
CA ILE A 109 -1.60 4.42 2.00
C ILE A 109 -3.04 4.68 1.56
N VAL A 110 -3.98 3.82 1.95
CA VAL A 110 -5.35 3.85 1.41
C VAL A 110 -6.33 4.65 2.26
N VAL A 111 -6.09 4.76 3.58
CA VAL A 111 -6.94 5.50 4.52
C VAL A 111 -7.17 6.98 4.14
N PRO A 112 -6.20 7.72 3.58
CA PRO A 112 -6.44 9.09 3.11
C PRO A 112 -7.56 9.20 2.07
N SER A 113 -7.79 8.15 1.28
CA SER A 113 -8.92 8.10 0.33
C SER A 113 -10.26 7.94 1.03
N SER A 114 -10.31 7.08 2.06
CA SER A 114 -11.54 6.77 2.77
C SER A 114 -11.26 6.09 4.13
N PRO A 115 -11.97 6.47 5.21
CA PRO A 115 -11.77 5.85 6.52
C PRO A 115 -12.18 4.36 6.58
N GLU A 116 -13.01 3.89 5.65
CA GLU A 116 -13.49 2.51 5.56
C GLU A 116 -12.35 1.49 5.44
N TYR A 117 -11.19 1.88 4.88
CA TYR A 117 -10.01 1.02 4.79
C TYR A 117 -9.42 0.61 6.15
N ALA A 118 -9.79 1.30 7.23
CA ALA A 118 -9.33 0.93 8.56
C ALA A 118 -10.01 -0.34 9.12
N ILE A 119 -10.98 -0.94 8.38
CA ILE A 119 -11.72 -2.14 8.79
C ILE A 119 -10.82 -3.34 9.11
N LEU A 120 -9.65 -3.46 8.47
CA LEU A 120 -8.64 -4.49 8.80
C LEU A 120 -8.30 -4.49 10.29
N TYR A 121 -8.14 -3.31 10.90
CA TYR A 121 -7.91 -3.19 12.34
C TYR A 121 -9.12 -3.58 13.17
N GLY A 122 -10.33 -3.29 12.66
CA GLY A 122 -11.58 -3.76 13.27
C GLY A 122 -11.64 -5.28 13.33
N CYS A 123 -11.32 -5.94 12.21
CA CYS A 123 -11.23 -7.40 12.12
C CYS A 123 -10.20 -7.97 13.11
N LEU A 124 -9.01 -7.36 13.22
CA LEU A 124 -8.00 -7.78 14.21
C LEU A 124 -8.49 -7.63 15.65
N LYS A 125 -9.11 -6.50 16.02
CA LYS A 125 -9.65 -6.29 17.38
C LYS A 125 -10.68 -7.36 17.73
N LEU A 126 -11.54 -7.68 16.77
CA LEU A 126 -12.61 -8.65 16.95
C LEU A 126 -12.06 -10.08 17.07
N ALA A 127 -11.13 -10.47 16.19
CA ALA A 127 -10.42 -11.75 16.26
C ALA A 127 -9.68 -11.93 17.58
N PHE A 128 -8.96 -10.90 18.04
CA PHE A 128 -8.25 -10.92 19.32
C PHE A 128 -9.21 -11.20 20.48
N ARG A 129 -10.35 -10.49 20.52
CA ARG A 129 -11.37 -10.70 21.54
C ARG A 129 -11.88 -12.14 21.56
N PHE A 130 -12.14 -12.75 20.40
CA PHE A 130 -12.65 -14.12 20.34
C PHE A 130 -11.62 -15.19 20.71
N ILE A 131 -10.36 -15.00 20.31
CA ILE A 131 -9.27 -15.91 20.67
C ILE A 131 -9.00 -15.85 22.18
N VAL A 132 -8.98 -14.64 22.74
CA VAL A 132 -8.70 -14.42 24.15
C VAL A 132 -9.91 -14.75 25.06
N GLY A 133 -11.14 -14.62 24.56
CA GLY A 133 -12.33 -15.05 25.29
C GLY A 133 -12.43 -16.58 25.42
N ASN A 134 -11.78 -17.33 24.52
CA ASN A 134 -11.86 -18.80 24.44
C ASN A 134 -10.46 -19.43 24.40
N VAL A 135 -9.55 -19.01 25.28
CA VAL A 135 -8.15 -19.49 25.32
C VAL A 135 -8.03 -21.01 25.53
N ALA A 136 -9.07 -21.67 26.07
CA ALA A 136 -9.07 -23.12 26.25
C ALA A 136 -9.17 -23.93 24.93
N ASP A 137 -9.61 -23.31 23.83
CA ASP A 137 -9.83 -24.01 22.55
C ASP A 137 -8.55 -24.15 21.70
N LYS A 138 -8.59 -25.11 20.76
CA LYS A 138 -7.56 -25.49 19.77
C LYS A 138 -7.20 -24.39 18.74
N LYS A 139 -7.56 -23.13 18.96
CA LYS A 139 -7.37 -22.00 18.02
C LYS A 139 -5.92 -21.49 17.95
N GLU A 140 -4.96 -22.32 18.35
CA GLU A 140 -3.52 -21.99 18.33
C GLU A 140 -2.96 -22.06 16.90
N ASP A 141 -3.58 -22.86 16.04
CA ASP A 141 -3.36 -22.89 14.59
C ASP A 141 -3.51 -21.50 13.95
N ILE A 142 -4.58 -20.79 14.29
CA ILE A 142 -4.86 -19.42 13.80
C ILE A 142 -3.81 -18.43 14.27
N VAL A 143 -3.32 -18.56 15.50
CA VAL A 143 -2.23 -17.70 16.00
C VAL A 143 -0.96 -17.92 15.18
N GLY A 144 -0.66 -19.17 14.82
CA GLY A 144 0.44 -19.49 13.89
C GLY A 144 0.25 -18.89 12.49
N HIS A 145 -0.98 -18.93 11.95
CA HIS A 145 -1.29 -18.28 10.68
C HIS A 145 -1.18 -16.75 10.73
N LEU A 146 -1.57 -16.12 11.84
CA LEU A 146 -1.42 -14.67 12.05
C LEU A 146 0.05 -14.27 12.17
N ASP A 147 0.86 -15.03 12.92
CA ASP A 147 2.31 -14.77 13.04
C ASP A 147 2.99 -14.92 11.68
N LYS A 148 2.69 -15.98 10.92
CA LYS A 148 3.19 -16.14 9.54
C LYS A 148 2.72 -15.02 8.61
N SER A 149 1.48 -14.55 8.75
CA SER A 149 0.99 -13.39 7.99
C SER A 149 1.79 -12.14 8.32
N SER A 150 2.12 -11.90 9.59
CA SER A 150 2.97 -10.75 9.96
C SER A 150 4.37 -10.86 9.37
N GLU A 151 4.98 -12.06 9.41
CA GLU A 151 6.30 -12.30 8.80
C GLU A 151 6.30 -12.03 7.30
N ILE A 152 5.25 -12.43 6.58
CA ILE A 152 5.12 -12.16 5.15
C ILE A 152 5.00 -10.66 4.89
N LEU A 153 4.10 -9.97 5.61
CA LEU A 153 3.82 -8.55 5.39
C LEU A 153 4.99 -7.65 5.81
N ASP A 154 5.76 -8.05 6.83
CA ASP A 154 6.98 -7.36 7.28
C ASP A 154 8.08 -7.32 6.19
N THR A 155 8.00 -8.18 5.17
CA THR A 155 8.95 -8.15 4.05
C THR A 155 8.70 -7.01 3.06
N ILE A 156 7.54 -6.34 3.14
CA ILE A 156 7.26 -5.21 2.24
C ILE A 156 8.13 -4.01 2.66
N SER A 157 8.94 -3.53 1.72
CA SER A 157 9.77 -2.34 1.90
C SER A 157 9.18 -1.17 1.10
N PHE A 158 8.89 -0.08 1.79
CA PHE A 158 8.45 1.18 1.18
C PHE A 158 9.58 2.20 1.35
N GLU A 159 10.69 1.99 0.63
CA GLU A 159 11.80 2.93 0.68
C GLU A 159 11.33 4.36 0.36
N ASN A 160 11.87 5.32 1.11
CA ASN A 160 11.33 6.67 1.18
C ASN A 160 11.26 7.38 -0.18
N ASP A 161 12.14 7.11 -1.13
CA ASP A 161 12.18 7.84 -2.41
C ASP A 161 11.50 7.10 -3.57
N MET A 162 10.77 6.01 -3.28
CA MET A 162 10.12 5.20 -4.31
C MET A 162 8.89 5.89 -4.88
N GLY A 163 8.93 6.33 -6.14
CA GLY A 163 7.75 6.71 -6.92
C GLY A 163 7.04 5.47 -7.44
N PRO A 164 5.93 5.01 -6.85
CA PRO A 164 5.31 3.75 -7.22
C PRO A 164 4.63 3.84 -8.58
N ALA A 165 4.91 2.86 -9.43
CA ALA A 165 4.22 2.70 -10.70
C ALA A 165 2.75 2.27 -10.50
N SER A 166 1.90 2.50 -11.50
CA SER A 166 0.50 2.09 -11.51
C SER A 166 0.30 0.62 -11.12
N ILE A 167 1.13 -0.28 -11.64
CA ILE A 167 1.08 -1.71 -11.32
C ILE A 167 1.38 -2.01 -9.84
N MET A 168 2.28 -1.25 -9.21
CA MET A 168 2.61 -1.41 -7.78
C MET A 168 1.43 -1.00 -6.90
N LYS A 169 0.73 0.09 -7.27
CA LYS A 169 -0.50 0.52 -6.58
C LYS A 169 -1.62 -0.54 -6.70
N LYS A 170 -1.79 -1.15 -7.88
CA LYS A 170 -2.76 -2.25 -8.10
C LYS A 170 -2.44 -3.50 -7.28
N ILE A 171 -1.18 -3.95 -7.28
CA ILE A 171 -0.76 -5.10 -6.47
C ILE A 171 -0.97 -4.81 -4.98
N MET A 172 -0.66 -3.60 -4.54
CA MET A 172 -0.90 -3.17 -3.16
C MET A 172 -2.39 -3.22 -2.78
N ALA A 173 -3.28 -2.73 -3.65
CA ALA A 173 -4.73 -2.86 -3.46
C ALA A 173 -5.15 -4.34 -3.38
N THR A 174 -4.53 -5.21 -4.17
CA THR A 174 -4.82 -6.64 -4.17
C THR A 174 -4.35 -7.32 -2.89
N ILE A 175 -3.16 -6.98 -2.38
CA ILE A 175 -2.66 -7.44 -1.08
C ILE A 175 -3.65 -7.04 0.02
N TYR A 176 -4.11 -5.78 0.02
CA TYR A 176 -5.11 -5.30 0.98
C TYR A 176 -6.36 -6.19 0.97
N VAL A 177 -6.93 -6.47 -0.21
CA VAL A 177 -8.15 -7.29 -0.36
C VAL A 177 -7.93 -8.71 0.17
N GLN A 178 -6.79 -9.33 -0.17
CA GLN A 178 -6.48 -10.71 0.23
C GLN A 178 -6.26 -10.83 1.74
N VAL A 179 -5.60 -9.85 2.35
CA VAL A 179 -5.45 -9.76 3.80
C VAL A 179 -6.80 -9.54 4.47
N LEU A 180 -7.69 -8.73 3.88
CA LEU A 180 -9.02 -8.49 4.42
C LEU A 180 -9.87 -9.76 4.41
N ASP A 181 -9.91 -10.52 3.31
CA ASP A 181 -10.58 -11.82 3.26
C ASP A 181 -9.98 -12.76 4.32
N PHE A 182 -8.65 -12.85 4.41
CA PHE A 182 -7.99 -13.66 5.43
C PHE A 182 -8.44 -13.31 6.85
N LEU A 183 -8.43 -12.03 7.23
CA LEU A 183 -8.85 -11.60 8.56
C LEU A 183 -10.35 -11.80 8.81
N GLU A 184 -11.20 -11.59 7.81
CA GLU A 184 -12.63 -11.90 7.89
C GLU A 184 -12.85 -13.39 8.18
N ARG A 185 -12.12 -14.28 7.49
CA ARG A 185 -12.17 -15.73 7.77
C ARG A 185 -11.64 -16.10 9.15
N VAL A 186 -10.61 -15.40 9.64
CA VAL A 186 -10.12 -15.59 11.02
C VAL A 186 -11.20 -15.21 12.04
N VAL A 187 -11.87 -14.07 11.87
CA VAL A 187 -12.98 -13.64 12.73
C VAL A 187 -14.11 -14.68 12.72
N GLU A 188 -14.50 -15.12 11.53
CA GLU A 188 -15.51 -16.14 11.33
C GLU A 188 -15.17 -17.46 12.04
N TYR A 189 -13.94 -17.95 11.86
CA TYR A 189 -13.48 -19.21 12.44
C TYR A 189 -13.38 -19.12 13.97
N THR A 190 -12.88 -18.01 14.49
CA THR A 190 -12.70 -17.82 15.93
C THR A 190 -14.02 -17.60 16.67
N ASN A 191 -15.08 -17.14 16.00
CA ASN A 191 -16.42 -17.02 16.58
C ASN A 191 -17.24 -18.33 16.57
N LEU A 192 -16.75 -19.42 15.96
CA LEU A 192 -17.51 -20.67 15.79
C LEU A 192 -17.95 -21.36 17.10
N SER A 193 -17.27 -21.12 18.23
CA SER A 193 -17.67 -21.66 19.53
C SER A 193 -19.00 -21.06 20.03
N SER A 194 -19.31 -19.82 19.66
CA SER A 194 -20.59 -19.13 19.93
C SER A 194 -21.66 -19.48 18.88
N TRP A 195 -21.23 -19.82 17.66
CA TRP A 195 -22.04 -20.01 16.45
C TRP A 195 -22.52 -21.46 16.22
N GLY A 196 -22.14 -22.39 17.10
CA GLY A 196 -22.13 -23.85 16.83
C GLY A 196 -23.45 -24.56 16.51
N LYS A 197 -24.63 -23.92 16.60
CA LYS A 197 -25.93 -24.63 16.39
C LYS A 197 -26.75 -24.18 15.18
N MET A 198 -26.62 -22.94 14.70
CA MET A 198 -27.57 -22.39 13.71
C MET A 198 -27.03 -22.31 12.28
N GLN A 199 -25.70 -22.30 12.09
CA GLN A 199 -25.06 -22.11 10.76
C GLN A 199 -24.64 -23.41 10.06
N LYS A 200 -24.53 -24.53 10.79
CA LYS A 200 -24.31 -25.86 10.16
C LYS A 200 -25.39 -26.20 9.13
N VAL A 201 -26.58 -25.61 9.26
CA VAL A 201 -27.73 -25.83 8.36
C VAL A 201 -27.77 -24.84 7.19
N MET A 202 -27.22 -23.63 7.31
CA MET A 202 -27.40 -22.57 6.30
C MET A 202 -26.21 -22.29 5.39
N GLN A 203 -24.98 -22.72 5.70
CA GLN A 203 -23.79 -22.31 4.92
C GLN A 203 -22.86 -23.46 4.51
N SER A 204 -23.38 -24.68 4.36
CA SER A 204 -22.58 -25.88 4.09
C SER A 204 -21.87 -25.93 2.73
N LYS A 205 -22.03 -24.92 1.85
CA LYS A 205 -21.40 -24.88 0.52
C LYS A 205 -20.19 -23.95 0.37
N SER A 206 -19.98 -22.93 1.23
CA SER A 206 -18.86 -21.97 1.04
C SER A 206 -17.69 -22.13 2.02
N ARG A 207 -17.81 -22.98 3.05
CA ARG A 207 -16.86 -23.04 4.17
C ARG A 207 -16.00 -24.32 4.27
N LYS A 208 -16.27 -25.36 3.48
CA LYS A 208 -15.54 -26.64 3.65
C LYS A 208 -14.10 -26.62 3.15
N ASP A 209 -13.70 -25.64 2.33
CA ASP A 209 -12.43 -25.68 1.59
C ASP A 209 -11.52 -24.45 1.80
N TYR A 210 -11.79 -23.59 2.80
CA TYR A 210 -10.90 -22.43 3.02
C TYR A 210 -9.59 -22.87 3.68
N ASN A 211 -8.51 -22.87 2.89
CA ASN A 211 -7.18 -23.19 3.36
C ASN A 211 -6.38 -21.92 3.65
N PHE A 212 -6.18 -21.63 4.94
CA PHE A 212 -5.37 -20.51 5.39
C PHE A 212 -3.94 -20.54 4.83
N THR A 213 -3.38 -21.73 4.63
CA THR A 213 -2.02 -21.89 4.10
C THR A 213 -1.95 -21.48 2.62
N ASP A 214 -2.94 -21.86 1.82
CA ASP A 214 -3.00 -21.50 0.40
C ASP A 214 -3.15 -19.99 0.25
N ARG A 215 -4.02 -19.37 1.07
CA ARG A 215 -4.17 -17.91 1.07
C ARG A 215 -2.90 -17.19 1.47
N LEU A 216 -2.21 -17.64 2.52
CA LEU A 216 -0.91 -17.05 2.91
C LEU A 216 0.14 -17.21 1.81
N THR A 217 0.08 -18.29 1.04
CA THR A 217 0.97 -18.50 -0.11
C THR A 217 0.67 -17.50 -1.22
N GLU A 218 -0.59 -17.22 -1.49
CA GLU A 218 -1.03 -16.20 -2.45
C GLU A 218 -0.62 -14.78 -2.02
N ILE A 219 -0.84 -14.42 -0.75
CA ILE A 219 -0.37 -13.14 -0.18
C ILE A 219 1.14 -13.03 -0.32
N ASN A 220 1.88 -14.09 0.03
CA ASN A 220 3.34 -14.10 -0.09
C ASN A 220 3.82 -13.92 -1.54
N LYS A 221 3.12 -14.52 -2.51
CA LYS A 221 3.42 -14.33 -3.93
C LYS A 221 3.27 -12.86 -4.33
N LEU A 222 2.16 -12.23 -3.97
CA LEU A 222 1.90 -10.81 -4.28
C LEU A 222 2.91 -9.88 -3.61
N VAL A 223 3.26 -10.15 -2.35
CA VAL A 223 4.28 -9.40 -1.62
C VAL A 223 5.66 -9.54 -2.27
N THR A 224 6.03 -10.75 -2.67
CA THR A 224 7.30 -11.00 -3.38
C THR A 224 7.32 -10.29 -4.74
N GLU A 225 6.19 -10.26 -5.45
CA GLU A 225 6.04 -9.56 -6.71
C GLU A 225 6.19 -8.04 -6.53
N LEU A 226 5.53 -7.47 -5.53
CA LEU A 226 5.67 -6.06 -5.17
C LEU A 226 7.13 -5.71 -4.83
N ALA A 227 7.80 -6.53 -4.03
CA ALA A 227 9.20 -6.35 -3.66
C ALA A 227 10.14 -6.41 -4.89
N SER A 228 9.87 -7.32 -5.82
CA SER A 228 10.60 -7.43 -7.09
C SER A 228 10.43 -6.17 -7.96
N LEU A 229 9.20 -5.66 -8.08
CA LEU A 229 8.92 -4.43 -8.81
C LEU A 229 9.57 -3.20 -8.17
N ALA A 230 9.54 -3.12 -6.84
CA ALA A 230 10.23 -2.12 -6.06
C ALA A 230 11.75 -2.12 -6.33
N ASP A 231 12.40 -3.29 -6.32
CA ASP A 231 13.83 -3.40 -6.60
C ASP A 231 14.17 -3.02 -8.05
N LYS A 232 13.34 -3.42 -9.01
CA LYS A 232 13.52 -3.02 -10.43
C LYS A 232 13.38 -1.50 -10.60
N SER A 233 12.35 -0.91 -10.00
CA SER A 233 12.11 0.54 -9.97
C SER A 233 13.33 1.29 -9.41
N ARG A 234 13.85 0.83 -8.27
CA ARG A 234 15.07 1.38 -7.65
C ARG A 234 16.28 1.31 -8.58
N ARG A 235 16.56 0.16 -9.19
CA ARG A 235 17.69 0.00 -10.12
C ARG A 235 17.56 0.88 -11.37
N ALA A 236 16.33 1.03 -11.89
CA ALA A 236 16.07 1.90 -13.02
C ALA A 236 16.32 3.38 -12.67
N MET A 237 15.87 3.81 -11.49
CA MET A 237 16.14 5.14 -10.95
C MET A 237 17.65 5.39 -10.78
N GLU A 238 18.38 4.45 -10.20
CA GLU A 238 19.84 4.54 -10.02
C GLU A 238 20.59 4.66 -11.35
N ALA A 239 20.18 3.87 -12.36
CA ALA A 239 20.76 3.92 -13.69
C ALA A 239 20.53 5.29 -14.35
N GLU A 240 19.34 5.86 -14.22
CA GLU A 240 19.00 7.15 -14.79
C GLU A 240 19.72 8.30 -14.10
N VAL A 241 19.78 8.30 -12.77
CA VAL A 241 20.54 9.29 -11.98
C VAL A 241 22.02 9.24 -12.35
N SER A 242 22.59 8.05 -12.54
CA SER A 242 23.97 7.87 -12.99
C SER A 242 24.20 8.47 -14.38
N GLN A 243 23.30 8.20 -15.34
CA GLN A 243 23.38 8.77 -16.69
C GLN A 243 23.30 10.31 -16.68
N LEU A 244 22.35 10.87 -15.92
CA LEU A 244 22.21 12.33 -15.77
C LEU A 244 23.47 12.95 -15.15
N THR A 245 24.08 12.29 -14.17
CA THR A 245 25.32 12.74 -13.53
C THR A 245 26.48 12.76 -14.52
N ILE A 246 26.64 11.71 -15.34
CA ILE A 246 27.66 11.62 -16.40
C ILE A 246 27.45 12.73 -17.44
N LEU A 247 26.21 12.93 -17.91
CA LEU A 247 25.87 13.98 -18.87
C LEU A 247 26.15 15.38 -18.31
N ASN A 248 25.82 15.62 -17.04
CA ASN A 248 26.09 16.89 -16.37
C ASN A 248 27.60 17.13 -16.19
N ALA A 249 28.35 16.11 -15.81
CA ALA A 249 29.81 16.17 -15.73
C ALA A 249 30.45 16.44 -17.10
N ALA A 250 29.98 15.79 -18.16
CA ALA A 250 30.44 16.02 -19.53
C ALA A 250 30.11 17.44 -20.01
N GLY A 251 28.92 17.96 -19.70
CA GLY A 251 28.51 19.34 -19.98
C GLY A 251 29.41 20.36 -19.27
N LYS A 252 29.66 20.17 -17.97
CA LYS A 252 30.57 21.02 -17.18
C LYS A 252 32.00 20.99 -17.71
N HIS A 253 32.51 19.81 -18.06
CA HIS A 253 33.84 19.66 -18.63
C HIS A 253 33.96 20.41 -19.98
N ARG A 254 32.96 20.28 -20.86
CA ARG A 254 32.93 21.02 -22.14
C ARG A 254 32.89 22.54 -21.95
N LEU A 255 32.10 23.02 -20.99
CA LEU A 255 32.04 24.44 -20.63
C LEU A 255 33.39 24.95 -20.09
N TYR A 256 34.04 24.16 -19.23
CA TYR A 256 35.35 24.49 -18.69
C TYR A 256 36.42 24.53 -19.80
N SER A 257 36.45 23.54 -20.69
CA SER A 257 37.39 23.53 -21.83
C SER A 257 37.13 24.67 -22.82
N PHE A 258 35.87 25.03 -23.04
CA PHE A 258 35.49 26.17 -23.87
C PHE A 258 35.92 27.50 -23.23
N SER A 259 35.78 27.63 -21.91
CA SER A 259 36.25 28.78 -21.13
C SER A 259 37.77 28.97 -21.20
N GLN A 260 38.56 27.89 -21.19
CA GLN A 260 40.02 28.00 -21.33
C GLN A 260 40.43 28.45 -22.74
N ASN A 261 39.73 27.94 -23.77
CA ASN A 261 40.06 28.22 -25.17
C ASN A 261 39.57 29.59 -25.68
N SER A 262 38.60 30.21 -25.00
CA SER A 262 38.00 31.50 -25.40
C SER A 262 38.62 32.72 -24.69
N SER A 263 39.88 32.64 -24.26
CA SER A 263 40.60 33.70 -23.53
C SER A 263 40.69 35.07 -24.25
N SER A 264 40.19 35.22 -25.48
CA SER A 264 40.22 36.50 -26.22
C SER A 264 38.91 37.29 -26.26
N ALA A 265 37.75 36.77 -25.82
CA ALA A 265 36.46 37.47 -26.02
C ALA A 265 35.45 37.41 -24.84
N ILE A 266 35.90 36.99 -23.64
CA ILE A 266 35.00 36.41 -22.62
C ILE A 266 34.40 37.38 -21.58
N SER A 267 35.07 38.48 -21.20
CA SER A 267 34.72 39.14 -19.93
C SER A 267 33.37 39.86 -19.87
N SER A 268 32.80 40.27 -21.01
CA SER A 268 31.52 41.01 -21.04
C SER A 268 30.30 40.14 -21.38
N SER A 269 30.47 39.04 -22.10
CA SER A 269 29.35 38.20 -22.55
C SER A 269 28.97 37.09 -21.56
N ILE A 270 29.90 36.65 -20.70
CA ILE A 270 29.66 35.57 -19.73
C ILE A 270 28.73 35.98 -18.58
N THR A 271 28.74 37.24 -18.15
CA THR A 271 27.88 37.71 -17.05
C THR A 271 26.41 37.82 -17.46
N LEU A 272 26.14 38.11 -18.74
CA LEU A 272 24.79 38.14 -19.31
C LEU A 272 24.26 36.74 -19.64
N LEU A 273 25.09 35.87 -20.23
CA LEU A 273 24.69 34.48 -20.54
C LEU A 273 24.43 33.64 -19.29
N LYS A 274 25.15 33.88 -18.19
CA LYS A 274 25.03 33.07 -16.97
C LYS A 274 23.73 33.33 -16.20
N ARG A 275 23.09 34.50 -16.37
CA ARG A 275 21.80 34.83 -15.75
C ARG A 275 20.62 34.33 -16.59
N ASP A 276 20.72 34.42 -17.90
CA ASP A 276 19.62 34.06 -18.80
C ASP A 276 19.55 32.54 -19.06
N LEU A 277 20.66 31.77 -18.97
CA LEU A 277 20.64 30.33 -19.28
C LEU A 277 19.86 29.48 -18.27
N GLU A 278 19.92 29.81 -16.97
CA GLU A 278 19.20 29.05 -15.93
C GLU A 278 17.69 29.37 -15.93
N GLU A 279 17.32 30.62 -16.16
CA GLU A 279 15.92 31.04 -16.31
C GLU A 279 15.33 30.57 -17.64
N VAL A 280 16.08 30.67 -18.75
CA VAL A 280 15.64 30.16 -20.06
C VAL A 280 15.59 28.63 -20.05
N HIS A 281 16.49 27.89 -19.41
CA HIS A 281 16.37 26.43 -19.36
C HIS A 281 15.12 25.98 -18.59
N LYS A 282 14.83 26.61 -17.45
CA LYS A 282 13.64 26.32 -16.64
C LYS A 282 12.36 26.77 -17.33
N ALA A 283 12.35 27.95 -17.94
CA ALA A 283 11.22 28.46 -18.73
C ALA A 283 11.01 27.67 -20.02
N THR A 284 12.06 27.20 -20.70
CA THR A 284 11.96 26.39 -21.93
C THR A 284 11.44 24.99 -21.62
N GLN A 285 11.80 24.39 -20.48
CA GLN A 285 11.20 23.12 -20.06
C GLN A 285 9.71 23.28 -19.72
N LEU A 286 9.33 24.33 -19.01
CA LEU A 286 7.93 24.61 -18.70
C LEU A 286 7.13 24.99 -19.95
N TRP A 287 7.72 25.77 -20.85
CA TRP A 287 7.11 26.19 -22.11
C TRP A 287 7.00 25.04 -23.12
N ALA A 288 8.00 24.16 -23.20
CA ALA A 288 7.92 22.94 -24.02
C ALA A 288 6.86 21.97 -23.50
N ARG A 289 6.70 21.85 -22.17
CA ARG A 289 5.59 21.10 -21.56
C ARG A 289 4.25 21.75 -21.87
N ALA A 290 4.11 23.05 -21.66
CA ALA A 290 2.88 23.78 -21.93
C ALA A 290 2.50 23.79 -23.42
N GLN A 291 3.47 23.90 -24.34
CA GLN A 291 3.25 23.78 -25.79
C GLN A 291 2.88 22.36 -26.20
N ALA A 292 3.53 21.34 -25.62
CA ALA A 292 3.16 19.95 -25.87
C ALA A 292 1.72 19.69 -25.41
N THR A 293 1.37 20.09 -24.19
CA THR A 293 0.01 19.98 -23.64
C THR A 293 -1.00 20.79 -24.46
N SER A 294 -0.69 22.03 -24.85
CA SER A 294 -1.58 22.86 -25.67
C SER A 294 -1.75 22.32 -27.09
N ALA A 295 -0.70 21.77 -27.70
CA ALA A 295 -0.77 21.14 -29.02
C ALA A 295 -1.59 19.85 -28.97
N VAL A 296 -1.51 19.09 -27.87
CA VAL A 296 -2.33 17.90 -27.61
C VAL A 296 -3.79 18.25 -27.42
N TYR A 297 -4.11 19.27 -26.63
CA TYR A 297 -5.49 19.73 -26.48
C TYR A 297 -6.07 20.27 -27.79
N ALA A 298 -5.28 20.99 -28.59
CA ALA A 298 -5.71 21.44 -29.91
C ALA A 298 -5.95 20.27 -30.87
N LEU A 299 -5.09 19.24 -30.84
CA LEU A 299 -5.27 18.00 -31.61
C LEU A 299 -6.49 17.20 -31.14
N LEU A 300 -6.72 17.08 -29.83
CA LEU A 300 -7.90 16.42 -29.25
C LEU A 300 -9.20 17.13 -29.66
N HIS A 301 -9.21 18.46 -29.62
CA HIS A 301 -10.37 19.26 -30.02
C HIS A 301 -10.66 19.17 -31.53
N ILE A 302 -9.65 18.82 -32.35
CA ILE A 302 -9.79 18.56 -33.78
C ILE A 302 -10.20 17.09 -34.03
N LEU A 303 -9.68 16.15 -33.24
CA LEU A 303 -9.90 14.71 -33.38
C LEU A 303 -11.22 14.23 -32.73
N LEU A 304 -11.79 15.00 -31.80
CA LEU A 304 -13.09 14.78 -31.16
C LEU A 304 -14.03 15.97 -31.44
N PRO A 305 -14.60 16.09 -32.66
CA PRO A 305 -15.52 17.18 -32.95
C PRO A 305 -16.94 16.79 -32.47
N GLY A 306 -17.41 17.39 -31.37
CA GLY A 306 -18.84 17.39 -31.00
C GLY A 306 -19.13 17.12 -29.52
N GLU A 307 -20.31 17.54 -29.06
CA GLU A 307 -20.76 17.50 -27.65
C GLU A 307 -21.16 16.08 -27.14
N ASP A 308 -21.00 15.03 -27.96
CA ASP A 308 -21.52 13.67 -27.70
C ASP A 308 -20.44 12.56 -27.65
N TYR A 309 -19.24 12.82 -27.09
CA TYR A 309 -18.24 11.76 -26.89
C TYR A 309 -18.23 11.24 -25.44
N SER A 310 -17.99 9.93 -25.26
CA SER A 310 -17.94 9.31 -23.93
C SER A 310 -16.53 9.41 -23.33
N ILE A 311 -16.43 9.48 -22.00
CA ILE A 311 -15.15 9.49 -21.26
C ILE A 311 -14.26 8.30 -21.65
N GLN A 312 -14.87 7.17 -22.01
CA GLN A 312 -14.16 5.97 -22.49
C GLN A 312 -13.48 6.18 -23.85
N ASP A 313 -14.06 6.98 -24.75
CA ASP A 313 -13.48 7.28 -26.06
C ASP A 313 -12.28 8.23 -25.92
N GLU A 314 -12.37 9.16 -24.98
CA GLU A 314 -11.25 10.04 -24.61
C GLU A 314 -10.10 9.23 -24.02
N LEU A 315 -10.38 8.32 -23.07
CA LEU A 315 -9.39 7.44 -22.45
C LEU A 315 -8.72 6.48 -23.44
N MET A 316 -9.48 5.94 -24.40
CA MET A 316 -8.94 5.12 -25.50
C MET A 316 -7.99 5.92 -26.38
N LEU A 317 -8.34 7.15 -26.75
CA LEU A 317 -7.44 8.05 -27.46
C LEU A 317 -6.18 8.37 -26.63
N TRP A 318 -6.33 8.75 -25.36
CA TRP A 318 -5.19 9.02 -24.46
C TRP A 318 -4.25 7.83 -24.27
N SER A 319 -4.79 6.60 -24.22
CA SER A 319 -3.97 5.39 -24.14
C SER A 319 -3.10 5.20 -25.39
N SER A 320 -3.60 5.64 -26.55
CA SER A 320 -2.96 5.52 -27.87
C SER A 320 -1.96 6.63 -28.19
N VAL A 321 -2.11 7.82 -27.58
CA VAL A 321 -1.18 8.94 -27.79
C VAL A 321 -0.07 8.88 -26.73
N THR A 322 1.14 8.59 -27.18
CA THR A 322 2.35 8.48 -26.35
C THR A 322 2.85 9.85 -25.86
N PHE A 323 2.18 10.43 -24.86
CA PHE A 323 2.73 11.56 -24.11
C PHE A 323 3.37 11.10 -22.80
N LYS A 324 4.62 11.55 -22.62
CA LYS A 324 5.47 11.28 -21.46
C LYS A 324 5.00 12.13 -20.29
N LEU A 325 4.28 11.53 -19.34
CA LEU A 325 3.75 12.24 -18.18
C LEU A 325 4.44 11.87 -16.85
N SER A 326 5.16 10.76 -16.77
CA SER A 326 6.08 10.51 -15.64
C SER A 326 7.22 9.54 -16.00
N GLN A 327 8.29 9.58 -15.21
CA GLN A 327 9.44 8.66 -15.30
C GLN A 327 9.01 7.20 -15.06
N ALA A 328 8.01 6.99 -14.19
CA ALA A 328 7.47 5.67 -13.85
C ALA A 328 6.70 5.03 -15.02
N ASP A 329 5.94 5.82 -15.79
CA ASP A 329 5.21 5.33 -16.99
C ASP A 329 6.13 4.91 -18.13
N SER A 330 7.38 5.40 -18.12
CA SER A 330 8.42 5.03 -19.09
C SER A 330 8.98 3.63 -18.86
N TRP A 331 8.91 3.07 -17.65
CA TRP A 331 9.45 1.72 -17.37
C TRP A 331 8.47 0.60 -17.69
N GLU A 332 7.16 0.88 -17.56
CA GLU A 332 6.10 -0.07 -17.89
C GLU A 332 5.96 -0.31 -19.40
N ARG A 333 6.08 0.75 -20.23
CA ARG A 333 5.86 0.67 -21.69
C ARG A 333 7.12 0.38 -22.55
N ASN A 334 8.32 0.38 -21.97
CA ASN A 334 9.56 0.09 -22.71
C ASN A 334 10.06 -1.34 -22.51
N GLY A 335 9.19 -2.24 -22.06
CA GLY A 335 9.54 -3.63 -21.86
C GLY A 335 10.50 -3.95 -20.72
N VAL A 336 10.90 -2.95 -19.93
CA VAL A 336 11.67 -3.15 -18.70
C VAL A 336 10.86 -3.97 -17.68
N LEU A 337 9.53 -3.91 -17.78
CA LEU A 337 8.58 -4.72 -17.01
C LEU A 337 7.81 -5.77 -17.86
N GLU A 338 8.05 -5.87 -19.18
CA GLU A 338 7.25 -6.73 -20.09
C GLU A 338 7.52 -8.23 -19.97
N ASP A 339 8.64 -8.67 -19.39
CA ASP A 339 8.94 -10.10 -19.22
C ASP A 339 7.88 -10.86 -18.38
N PHE A 340 6.85 -10.19 -17.84
CA PHE A 340 5.88 -10.75 -16.91
C PHE A 340 4.42 -10.30 -17.11
N SER A 341 4.04 -9.75 -18.27
CA SER A 341 2.61 -9.63 -18.62
C SER A 341 2.11 -11.00 -19.13
N PRO A 342 0.93 -11.50 -18.71
CA PRO A 342 0.39 -12.77 -19.20
C PRO A 342 0.11 -12.78 -20.70
#